data_AF-A0A1E5CMH9-F1
#
_entry.id   AF-A0A1E5CMH9-F1
#
_cell.length_a   1.000
_cell.length_b   1.000
_cell.length_c   1.000
_cell.angle_alpha   90.00
_cell.angle_beta   90.00
_cell.angle_gamma   90.00
#
_symmetry.space_group_name_H-M   'P 1'
#
loop_
_entity.id
_entity.type
_entity.pdbx_description
1 polymer ?
#
loop_
_entity_poly.entity_id
_entity_poly.type
_entity_poly.pdbx_seq_one_letter_code
_entity_poly.pdbx_strand_id
1 'polypeptide(L)'
;MSEFKTIVECARPEFVSNLNVSRSQDQGILEVYIEIKTLSGHITVTLSGFDDLSEAISQILLSEHFVISEELHTGKEFGTVRIECWEDASYSEYWCDSATLCS
;
A
#
# COMPACT_ATOMS: atom_id res chain seq x y z
N MET A 1 18.65 3.28 -11.70
CA MET A 1 17.81 2.83 -10.57
C MET A 1 16.66 3.80 -10.51
N SER A 2 15.42 3.31 -10.42
CA SER A 2 14.26 4.18 -10.23
C SER A 2 14.36 4.91 -8.89
N GLU A 3 13.84 6.12 -8.83
CA GLU A 3 13.76 6.93 -7.62
C GLU A 3 12.37 6.76 -7.01
N PHE A 4 12.29 6.65 -5.69
CA PHE A 4 11.02 6.39 -4.98
C PHE A 4 10.81 7.39 -3.87
N LYS A 5 9.57 7.84 -3.71
CA LYS A 5 9.13 8.66 -2.58
C LYS A 5 8.28 7.81 -1.65
N THR A 6 8.74 7.62 -0.42
CA THR A 6 7.96 6.94 0.62
C THR A 6 6.69 7.74 0.96
N ILE A 7 5.55 7.05 0.91
CA ILE A 7 4.24 7.57 1.31
C ILE A 7 3.95 7.13 2.74
N VAL A 8 4.06 5.82 2.99
CA VAL A 8 3.86 5.21 4.29
C VAL A 8 4.96 4.17 4.52
N GLU A 9 5.47 4.14 5.73
CA GLU A 9 6.29 3.06 6.24
C GLU A 9 5.70 2.65 7.59
N CYS A 10 5.42 1.37 7.77
CA CYS A 10 4.82 0.83 8.98
C CYS A 10 5.62 -0.40 9.40
N ALA A 11 6.14 -0.37 10.62
CA ALA A 11 6.83 -1.48 11.24
C ALA A 11 6.32 -1.67 12.67
N ARG A 12 6.42 -2.90 13.20
CA ARG A 12 6.04 -3.16 14.60
C ARG A 12 6.69 -2.13 15.55
N PRO A 13 5.96 -1.58 16.53
CA PRO A 13 4.65 -2.02 17.02
C PRO A 13 3.43 -1.40 16.31
N GLU A 14 3.60 -0.69 15.19
CA GLU A 14 2.49 -0.14 14.41
C GLU A 14 1.79 -1.25 13.63
N PHE A 15 0.47 -1.15 13.47
CA PHE A 15 -0.32 -2.18 12.81
C PHE A 15 -1.56 -1.60 12.12
N VAL A 16 -2.04 -2.31 11.10
CA VAL A 16 -3.31 -2.03 10.44
C VAL A 16 -4.44 -2.24 11.46
N SER A 17 -5.15 -1.16 11.79
CA SER A 17 -6.28 -1.20 12.72
C SER A 17 -7.64 -1.34 12.02
N ASN A 18 -7.72 -0.93 10.76
CA ASN A 18 -8.94 -1.03 9.96
C ASN A 18 -8.57 -1.19 8.48
N LEU A 19 -9.38 -1.96 7.76
CA LEU A 19 -9.21 -2.18 6.34
C LEU A 19 -10.57 -2.28 5.68
N ASN A 20 -10.80 -1.44 4.68
CA ASN A 20 -12.03 -1.47 3.87
C ASN A 20 -11.64 -1.66 2.42
N VAL A 21 -12.24 -2.66 1.77
CA VAL A 21 -12.05 -2.95 0.36
C VAL A 21 -13.35 -2.67 -0.36
N SER A 22 -13.28 -1.84 -1.38
CA SER A 22 -14.37 -1.58 -2.30
C SER A 22 -13.91 -1.87 -3.73
N ARG A 23 -14.87 -2.18 -4.60
CA ARG A 23 -14.62 -2.28 -6.03
C ARG A 23 -15.45 -1.21 -6.71
N SER A 24 -14.80 -0.33 -7.46
CA SER A 24 -15.51 0.65 -8.28
C SER A 24 -16.30 -0.10 -9.35
N GLN A 25 -17.59 0.25 -9.49
CA GLN A 25 -18.47 -0.36 -10.50
C GLN A 25 -18.03 0.02 -11.93
N ASP A 26 -17.38 1.17 -12.08
CA ASP A 26 -16.75 1.57 -13.32
C ASP A 26 -15.34 0.97 -13.39
N GLN A 27 -15.09 0.16 -14.44
CA GLN A 27 -13.79 -0.41 -14.81
C GLN A 27 -13.21 -1.49 -13.88
N GLY A 28 -13.86 -1.83 -12.76
CA GLY A 28 -13.47 -2.95 -11.91
C GLY A 28 -12.23 -2.70 -11.04
N ILE A 29 -11.83 -1.43 -10.91
CA ILE A 29 -10.72 -0.99 -10.06
C ILE A 29 -11.02 -1.36 -8.60
N LEU A 30 -10.02 -1.95 -7.95
CA LEU A 30 -10.01 -2.21 -6.52
C LEU A 30 -9.55 -0.95 -5.80
N GLU A 31 -10.32 -0.51 -4.82
CA GLU A 31 -9.94 0.55 -3.89
C GLU A 31 -9.80 -0.06 -2.50
N VAL A 32 -8.69 0.24 -1.84
CA VAL A 32 -8.39 -0.27 -0.51
C VAL A 32 -8.04 0.87 0.42
N TYR A 33 -8.88 1.07 1.41
CA TYR A 33 -8.65 1.98 2.51
C TYR A 33 -7.97 1.23 3.64
N ILE A 34 -6.82 1.73 4.09
CA ILE A 34 -6.03 1.16 5.18
C ILE A 34 -5.87 2.22 6.25
N GLU A 35 -6.30 1.90 7.47
CA GLU A 35 -6.03 2.69 8.66
C GLU A 35 -4.95 1.99 9.47
N ILE A 36 -3.89 2.72 9.80
CA ILE A 36 -2.73 2.24 10.54
C ILE A 36 -2.71 2.99 11.86
N LYS A 37 -2.69 2.25 12.96
CA LYS A 37 -2.54 2.83 14.28
C LYS A 37 -1.06 3.00 14.59
N THR A 38 -0.65 4.24 14.79
CA THR A 38 0.72 4.61 15.15
C THR A 38 0.81 5.03 16.61
N LEU A 39 2.03 5.24 17.12
CA LEU A 39 2.24 5.78 18.46
C LEU A 39 1.72 7.21 18.61
N SER A 40 1.63 7.96 17.50
CA SER A 40 1.24 9.37 17.45
C SER A 40 -0.21 9.61 17.01
N GLY A 41 -0.96 8.55 16.66
CA GLY A 41 -2.35 8.64 16.23
C GLY A 41 -2.72 7.58 15.22
N HIS A 42 -3.33 8.02 14.12
CA HIS A 42 -3.78 7.16 13.03
C HIS A 42 -3.29 7.74 11.71
N ILE A 43 -2.74 6.89 10.85
CA ILE A 43 -2.43 7.21 9.46
C ILE A 43 -3.44 6.48 8.61
N THR A 44 -3.98 7.17 7.61
CA THR A 44 -4.89 6.57 6.65
C THR A 44 -4.28 6.67 5.27
N VAL A 45 -4.30 5.56 4.52
CA VAL A 45 -3.91 5.53 3.12
C VAL A 45 -4.99 4.84 2.30
N THR A 46 -5.32 5.42 1.16
CA THR A 46 -6.19 4.80 0.15
C THR A 46 -5.34 4.38 -1.03
N LEU A 47 -5.36 3.08 -1.35
CA LEU A 47 -4.71 2.48 -2.50
C LEU A 47 -5.75 2.21 -3.59
N SER A 48 -5.37 2.34 -4.84
CA SER A 48 -6.20 1.86 -5.96
C SER A 48 -5.37 1.14 -7.01
N GLY A 49 -5.98 0.14 -7.64
CA GLY A 49 -5.35 -0.65 -8.69
C GLY A 49 -6.18 -1.86 -9.08
N PHE A 50 -5.52 -2.89 -9.60
CA PHE A 50 -6.16 -4.11 -10.10
C PHE A 50 -5.69 -5.34 -9.31
N ASP A 51 -5.43 -6.44 -9.99
CA ASP A 51 -5.26 -7.77 -9.38
C ASP A 51 -4.10 -7.82 -8.37
N ASP A 52 -2.97 -7.17 -8.65
CA ASP A 52 -1.77 -7.19 -7.80
C ASP A 52 -1.99 -6.52 -6.44
N LEU A 53 -2.89 -5.52 -6.39
CA LEU A 53 -3.29 -4.89 -5.12
C LEU A 53 -4.00 -5.89 -4.20
N SER A 54 -4.78 -6.82 -4.74
CA SER A 54 -5.51 -7.80 -3.92
C SER A 54 -4.57 -8.78 -3.19
N GLU A 55 -3.47 -9.17 -3.84
CA GLU A 55 -2.43 -10.01 -3.24
C GLU A 55 -1.63 -9.21 -2.21
N ALA A 56 -1.31 -7.95 -2.52
CA ALA A 56 -0.61 -7.04 -1.62
C ALA A 56 -1.34 -6.87 -0.28
N ILE A 57 -2.68 -6.76 -0.27
CA ILE A 57 -3.46 -6.60 0.97
C ILE A 57 -3.26 -7.78 1.93
N SER A 58 -3.25 -9.00 1.40
CA SER A 58 -3.04 -10.18 2.23
C SER A 58 -1.66 -10.14 2.89
N GLN A 59 -0.64 -9.70 2.14
CA GLN A 59 0.72 -9.57 2.68
C GLN A 59 0.89 -8.42 3.66
N ILE A 60 0.27 -7.26 3.42
CA ILE A 60 0.30 -6.13 4.35
C ILE A 60 -0.18 -6.57 5.75
N LEU A 61 -1.25 -7.36 5.81
CA LEU A 61 -1.82 -7.84 7.07
C LEU A 61 -0.94 -8.87 7.82
N LEU A 62 -0.11 -9.61 7.09
CA LEU A 62 0.79 -10.64 7.66
C LEU A 62 2.18 -10.08 7.98
N SER A 63 2.60 -9.04 7.27
CA SER A 63 3.94 -8.46 7.36
C SER A 63 4.25 -7.83 8.71
N GLU A 64 5.51 -7.95 9.12
CA GLU A 64 6.05 -7.25 10.30
C GLU A 64 6.47 -5.81 9.98
N HIS A 65 6.73 -5.57 8.69
CA HIS A 65 7.12 -4.29 8.12
C HIS A 65 6.59 -4.23 6.69
N PHE A 66 6.04 -3.07 6.32
CA PHE A 66 5.74 -2.77 4.93
C PHE A 66 6.04 -1.30 4.60
N VAL A 67 6.35 -1.06 3.34
CA VAL A 67 6.61 0.27 2.78
C VAL A 67 5.75 0.47 1.54
N ILE A 68 5.06 1.60 1.48
CA ILE A 68 4.30 2.06 0.31
C ILE A 68 5.03 3.28 -0.23
N SER A 69 5.44 3.22 -1.49
CA SER A 69 6.22 4.27 -2.14
C SER A 69 5.75 4.53 -3.56
N GLU A 70 5.89 5.77 -4.02
CA GLU A 70 5.59 6.16 -5.40
C GLU A 70 6.88 6.26 -6.22
N GLU A 71 6.90 5.62 -7.39
CA GLU A 71 7.97 5.73 -8.37
C GLU A 71 7.97 7.12 -9.00
N LEU A 72 9.08 7.85 -8.84
CA LEU A 72 9.26 9.19 -9.38
C LEU A 72 9.81 9.15 -10.80
N HIS A 73 9.54 10.23 -11.55
CA HIS A 73 10.07 10.45 -12.92
C HIS A 73 9.75 9.32 -13.91
N THR A 74 8.69 8.56 -13.63
CA THR A 74 8.20 7.52 -14.51
C THR A 74 7.30 8.10 -15.61
N GLY A 75 7.35 7.52 -16.80
CA GLY A 75 6.42 7.82 -17.89
C GLY A 75 5.16 6.95 -17.85
N LYS A 76 4.99 6.14 -16.81
CA LYS A 76 3.86 5.23 -16.62
C LYS A 76 2.63 6.00 -16.13
N GLU A 77 1.46 5.59 -16.62
CA GLU A 77 0.16 6.08 -16.14
C GLU A 77 -0.44 5.19 -15.04
N PHE A 78 0.03 3.94 -14.91
CA PHE A 78 -0.46 2.90 -13.99
C PHE A 78 0.73 2.12 -13.41
N GLY A 79 0.52 1.42 -12.29
CA GLY A 79 1.57 0.63 -11.63
C GLY A 79 2.76 1.49 -11.20
N THR A 80 2.48 2.68 -10.64
CA THR A 80 3.50 3.64 -10.17
C THR A 80 3.75 3.53 -8.68
N VAL A 81 2.86 2.89 -7.92
CA VAL A 81 3.02 2.69 -6.49
C VAL A 81 3.55 1.30 -6.24
N ARG A 82 4.64 1.23 -5.48
CA ARG A 82 5.25 -0.02 -5.02
C ARG A 82 4.90 -0.26 -3.56
N ILE A 83 4.53 -1.50 -3.27
CA ILE A 83 4.24 -2.01 -1.94
C ILE A 83 5.26 -3.11 -1.65
N GLU A 84 6.10 -2.88 -0.64
CA GLU A 84 7.10 -3.83 -0.19
C GLU A 84 6.65 -4.40 1.15
N CYS A 85 6.70 -5.72 1.32
CA CYS A 85 6.28 -6.42 2.53
C CYS A 85 7.37 -7.38 3.01
N TRP A 86 7.63 -7.38 4.31
CA TRP A 86 8.56 -8.28 4.99
C TRP A 86 7.83 -9.13 6.04
N GLU A 87 7.88 -10.46 5.88
CA GLU A 87 7.32 -11.45 6.81
C GLU A 87 8.37 -12.56 7.01
N ASP A 88 8.76 -12.87 8.26
CA ASP A 88 9.65 -13.99 8.60
C ASP A 88 10.91 -14.09 7.71
N ALA A 89 11.59 -12.96 7.50
CA ALA A 89 12.76 -12.80 6.62
C ALA A 89 12.51 -13.04 5.11
N SER A 90 11.26 -13.21 4.71
CA SER A 90 10.82 -13.21 3.31
C SER A 90 10.49 -11.78 2.86
N TYR A 91 10.73 -11.50 1.58
CA TYR A 91 10.42 -10.24 0.91
C TYR A 91 9.43 -10.50 -0.21
N SER A 92 8.37 -9.68 -0.26
CA SER A 92 7.44 -9.64 -1.38
C SER A 92 7.28 -8.20 -1.86
N GLU A 93 7.07 -8.04 -3.17
CA GLU A 93 6.86 -6.75 -3.82
C GLU A 93 5.61 -6.82 -4.68
N TYR A 94 4.78 -5.79 -4.59
CA TYR A 94 3.54 -5.63 -5.34
C TYR A 94 3.43 -4.21 -5.88
N TRP A 95 2.57 -4.02 -6.87
CA TRP A 95 2.36 -2.75 -7.54
C TRP A 95 0.88 -2.38 -7.61
N CYS A 96 0.59 -1.10 -7.42
CA CYS A 96 -0.73 -0.53 -7.66
C CYS A 96 -0.62 0.84 -8.35
N ASP A 97 -1.76 1.42 -8.71
CA ASP A 97 -1.82 2.58 -9.60
C ASP A 97 -1.70 3.90 -8.85
N SER A 98 -2.28 3.97 -7.64
CA SER A 98 -2.18 5.19 -6.83
C SER A 98 -2.29 4.90 -5.33
N ALA A 99 -1.75 5.85 -4.56
CA ALA A 99 -1.77 5.84 -3.10
C ALA A 99 -1.96 7.28 -2.60
N THR A 100 -3.01 7.50 -1.81
CA THR A 100 -3.35 8.81 -1.25
C THR A 100 -3.35 8.76 0.26
N LEU A 101 -2.51 9.58 0.90
CA LEU A 101 -2.59 9.83 2.35
C LEU A 101 -3.84 10.65 2.65
N CYS A 102 -4.68 10.15 3.55
CA CYS A 102 -5.82 10.89 4.08
C CYS A 102 -5.45 11.48 5.44
N SER A 103 -5.60 12.81 5.57
CA SER A 103 -5.35 13.59 6.77
C SER A 103 -6.57 13.66 7.68
#